data_AF-A0A2T7TKR1-F1
#
_entry.id   AF-A0A2T7TKR1-F1
#
_cell.length_a   1.000
_cell.length_b   1.000
_cell.length_c   1.000
_cell.angle_alpha   90.00
_cell.angle_beta   90.00
_cell.angle_gamma   90.00
#
_symmetry.space_group_name_H-M   'P 1'
#
loop_
_entity.id
_entity.type
_entity.pdbx_description
1 polymer ?
#
loop_
_entity_poly.entity_id
_entity_poly.type
_entity_poly.pdbx_seq_one_letter_code
_entity_poly.pdbx_strand_id
1 'polypeptide(L)'
;MRRAPRFAPFMGLGVLVGVVIAAIVAYAGPGDPTLTRESIFGFFIMVFAIPGLLLGALLVLVLDRISVRRSKRAVAQRTYDDDQFPE
;
A
#
# COMPACT_ATOMS: atom_id res chain seq x y z
N MET A 1 -5.36 22.99 6.90
CA MET A 1 -5.36 22.13 5.68
C MET A 1 -5.22 20.66 6.09
N ARG A 2 -6.32 19.91 6.25
CA ARG A 2 -6.24 18.47 6.52
C ARG A 2 -5.75 17.77 5.24
N ARG A 3 -4.48 17.38 5.19
CA ARG A 3 -3.99 16.50 4.12
C ARG A 3 -4.67 15.15 4.33
N ALA A 4 -5.62 14.81 3.46
CA ALA A 4 -6.19 13.47 3.46
C ALA A 4 -5.04 12.45 3.41
N PRO A 5 -5.08 11.38 4.22
CA PRO A 5 -4.03 10.37 4.19
C PRO A 5 -3.97 9.79 2.77
N ARG A 6 -2.79 9.78 2.18
CA ARG A 6 -2.62 9.42 0.77
C ARG A 6 -2.57 7.90 0.64
N PHE A 7 -3.74 7.25 0.69
CA PHE A 7 -3.87 5.79 0.53
C PHE A 7 -3.61 5.31 -0.92
N ALA A 8 -3.83 6.19 -1.90
CA ALA A 8 -3.74 5.90 -3.33
C ALA A 8 -2.42 5.24 -3.80
N PRO A 9 -1.20 5.72 -3.44
CA PRO A 9 0.04 5.11 -3.91
C PRO A 9 0.23 3.66 -3.44
N PHE A 10 -0.23 3.31 -2.25
CA PHE A 10 -0.06 1.96 -1.71
C PHE A 10 -1.07 0.96 -2.25
N MET A 11 -2.30 1.39 -2.54
CA MET A 11 -3.25 0.58 -3.29
C MET A 11 -2.68 0.28 -4.68
N GLY A 12 -2.11 1.28 -5.36
CA GLY A 12 -1.42 1.11 -6.63
C GLY A 12 -0.26 0.12 -6.55
N LEU A 13 0.56 0.20 -5.50
CA LEU A 13 1.66 -0.74 -5.27
C LEU A 13 1.16 -2.18 -5.07
N GLY A 14 0.11 -2.38 -4.28
CA GLY A 14 -0.49 -3.70 -4.06
C GLY A 14 -1.03 -4.33 -5.35
N VAL A 15 -1.73 -3.54 -6.17
CA VAL A 15 -2.17 -3.98 -7.50
C VAL A 15 -0.99 -4.32 -8.40
N LEU A 16 0.04 -3.47 -8.43
CA LEU A 16 1.24 -3.69 -9.25
C LEU A 16 1.93 -5.01 -8.89
N VAL A 17 2.10 -5.29 -7.59
CA VAL A 17 2.67 -6.57 -7.12
C VAL A 17 1.80 -7.75 -7.54
N GLY A 18 0.47 -7.64 -7.40
CA GLY A 18 -0.46 -8.69 -7.84
C GLY A 18 -0.36 -8.98 -9.35
N VAL A 19 -0.26 -7.94 -10.18
CA VAL A 19 -0.09 -8.07 -11.64
C VAL A 19 1.25 -8.72 -11.98
N VAL A 20 2.33 -8.38 -11.28
CA VAL A 20 3.64 -9.03 -11.47
C VAL A 20 3.58 -10.52 -11.14
N ILE A 21 2.92 -10.90 -10.04
CA ILE A 21 2.72 -12.32 -9.68
C ILE A 21 1.91 -13.03 -10.77
N ALA A 22 0.83 -12.42 -11.26
CA ALA A 22 0.02 -12.99 -12.34
C ALA A 22 0.82 -13.21 -13.63
N ALA A 23 1.69 -12.25 -13.99
CA ALA A 23 2.59 -12.39 -15.13
C ALA A 23 3.55 -13.56 -14.95
N ILE A 24 4.19 -13.67 -13.78
CA ILE A 24 5.09 -14.79 -13.48
C ILE A 24 4.35 -16.12 -13.64
N VAL A 25 3.16 -16.27 -13.06
CA VAL A 25 2.38 -17.51 -13.17
C VAL A 25 1.99 -17.82 -14.61
N ALA A 26 1.57 -16.82 -15.39
CA ALA A 26 1.16 -17.01 -16.78
C ALA A 26 2.32 -17.36 -17.74
N TYR A 27 3.53 -16.89 -17.44
CA TYR A 27 4.67 -17.01 -18.37
C TYR A 27 5.76 -18.00 -17.92
N ALA A 28 5.86 -18.35 -16.64
CA ALA A 28 6.92 -19.24 -16.13
C ALA A 28 6.68 -20.73 -16.41
N GLY A 29 5.44 -21.14 -16.69
CA GLY A 29 5.09 -22.53 -16.97
C GLY A 29 5.34 -22.97 -18.43
N PRO A 30 5.46 -24.28 -18.68
CA PRO A 30 5.40 -24.81 -20.04
C PRO A 30 4.05 -24.44 -20.67
N GLY A 31 4.09 -24.02 -21.94
CA GLY A 31 2.86 -23.65 -22.65
C GLY A 31 1.98 -24.87 -22.87
N ASP A 32 0.73 -24.78 -22.42
CA ASP A 32 -0.29 -25.80 -22.71
C ASP A 32 -1.04 -25.39 -24.00
N PRO A 33 -1.10 -26.25 -25.03
CA PRO A 33 -1.84 -25.94 -26.26
C PRO A 33 -3.34 -25.79 -26.06
N THR A 34 -3.90 -26.30 -24.95
CA THR A 34 -5.33 -26.20 -24.63
C THR A 34 -5.68 -24.92 -23.87
N LEU A 35 -4.69 -24.26 -23.25
CA LEU A 35 -4.90 -23.09 -22.40
C LEU A 35 -3.98 -21.94 -22.83
N THR A 36 -4.56 -20.94 -23.50
CA THR A 36 -3.80 -19.79 -23.98
C THR A 36 -3.23 -18.98 -22.81
N ARG A 37 -1.99 -18.50 -22.96
CA ARG A 37 -1.30 -17.68 -21.95
C ARG A 37 -2.07 -16.42 -21.60
N GLU A 38 -2.81 -15.86 -22.55
CA GLU A 38 -3.66 -14.68 -22.37
C GLU A 38 -4.82 -14.95 -21.42
N SER A 39 -5.49 -16.11 -21.54
CA SER A 39 -6.56 -16.52 -20.63
C SER A 39 -6.04 -16.77 -19.21
N ILE A 40 -4.88 -17.42 -19.09
CA ILE A 40 -4.20 -17.64 -17.79
C ILE A 40 -3.87 -16.29 -17.15
N PHE A 41 -3.25 -15.39 -17.91
CA PHE A 41 -2.86 -14.07 -17.44
C PHE A 41 -4.07 -13.24 -16.99
N GLY A 42 -5.13 -13.17 -17.81
CA GLY A 42 -6.34 -12.43 -17.47
C GLY A 42 -7.02 -12.96 -16.21
N PHE A 43 -7.12 -14.28 -16.07
CA PHE A 43 -7.66 -14.92 -14.86
C PHE A 43 -6.84 -14.56 -13.62
N PHE A 44 -5.51 -14.75 -13.68
CA PHE A 44 -4.65 -14.48 -12.54
C PHE A 44 -4.54 -13.00 -12.19
N ILE A 45 -4.66 -12.09 -13.16
CA ILE A 45 -4.83 -10.66 -12.85
C ILE A 45 -6.04 -10.45 -11.95
N MET A 46 -7.20 -11.02 -12.27
CA MET A 46 -8.37 -10.82 -11.39
C MET A 46 -8.18 -11.47 -10.01
N VAL A 47 -7.58 -12.66 -9.98
CA VAL A 47 -7.31 -13.36 -8.73
C VAL A 47 -6.32 -12.61 -7.84
N PHE A 48 -5.29 -11.95 -8.40
CA PHE A 48 -4.26 -11.28 -7.61
C PHE A 48 -4.45 -9.77 -7.45
N ALA A 49 -5.11 -9.10 -8.39
CA ALA A 49 -5.29 -7.64 -8.33
C ALA A 49 -6.25 -7.24 -7.21
N ILE A 50 -7.37 -7.96 -7.02
CA ILE A 50 -8.35 -7.62 -5.96
C ILE A 50 -7.73 -7.83 -4.57
N PRO A 51 -7.13 -8.99 -4.24
CA PRO A 51 -6.46 -9.18 -2.95
C PRO A 51 -5.25 -8.27 -2.80
N GLY A 52 -4.48 -8.02 -3.87
CA GLY A 52 -3.34 -7.10 -3.84
C GLY A 52 -3.75 -5.68 -3.47
N LEU A 53 -4.86 -5.19 -4.02
CA LEU A 53 -5.45 -3.90 -3.65
C LEU A 53 -5.87 -3.87 -2.18
N LEU A 54 -6.57 -4.90 -1.71
CA LEU A 54 -7.03 -5.00 -0.33
C LEU A 54 -5.87 -5.04 0.66
N LEU A 55 -4.84 -5.83 0.36
CA LEU A 55 -3.61 -5.93 1.15
C LEU A 55 -2.86 -4.59 1.16
N GLY A 56 -2.71 -3.94 0.02
CA GLY A 56 -2.10 -2.61 -0.07
C GLY A 56 -2.84 -1.56 0.76
N ALA A 57 -4.17 -1.57 0.72
CA ALA A 57 -5.01 -0.70 1.54
C ALA A 57 -4.86 -1.00 3.05
N LEU A 58 -4.88 -2.28 3.43
CA LEU A 58 -4.71 -2.73 4.80
C LEU A 58 -3.33 -2.34 5.35
N LEU A 59 -2.28 -2.48 4.52
CA LEU A 59 -0.91 -2.13 4.90
C LEU A 59 -0.79 -0.65 5.26
N VAL A 60 -1.44 0.25 4.51
CA VAL A 60 -1.51 1.67 4.88
C VAL A 60 -2.27 1.87 6.17
N LEU A 61 -3.42 1.21 6.35
CA LEU A 61 -4.21 1.39 7.57
C LEU A 61 -3.38 1.03 8.81
N VAL A 62 -2.56 -0.02 8.72
CA VAL A 62 -1.63 -0.41 9.80
C VAL A 62 -0.53 0.64 9.98
N LEU A 63 0.14 1.06 8.90
CA LEU A 63 1.21 2.06 8.96
C LEU A 63 0.71 3.43 9.47
N ASP A 64 -0.44 3.89 9.01
CA ASP A 64 -1.08 5.12 9.46
C ASP A 64 -1.46 5.02 10.93
N ARG A 65 -1.99 3.88 11.38
CA ARG A 65 -2.31 3.66 12.80
C ARG A 65 -1.07 3.69 13.69
N ILE A 66 0.06 3.16 13.22
CA ILE A 66 1.36 3.25 13.92
C ILE A 66 1.87 4.70 13.90
N SER A 67 1.80 5.37 12.75
CA SER A 67 2.27 6.74 12.55
C SER A 67 1.50 7.75 13.40
N VAL A 68 0.17 7.65 13.45
CA VAL A 68 -0.69 8.50 14.30
C VAL A 68 -0.35 8.32 15.78
N ARG A 69 -0.09 7.08 16.22
CA ARG A 69 0.36 6.82 17.60
C ARG A 69 1.72 7.43 17.89
N ARG A 70 2.66 7.40 16.94
CA ARG A 70 4.00 7.97 17.10
C ARG A 70 4.01 9.50 17.04
N SER A 71 3.19 10.08 16.17
CA SER A 71 3.07 11.54 16.00
C SER A 71 2.52 12.23 17.25
N LYS A 72 1.63 11.58 18.01
CA LYS A 72 1.18 12.10 19.31
C LYS A 72 2.31 12.27 20.33
N ARG A 73 3.39 11.51 20.23
CA ARG A 73 4.57 11.68 21.11
C ARG A 73 5.49 12.82 20.66
N ALA A 74 5.57 13.11 19.36
CA ALA A 74 6.48 14.13 18.84
C ALA A 74 5.94 15.57 18.98
N VAL A 75 4.62 15.76 19.01
CA VAL A 75 3.99 17.09 19.20
C VAL A 75 4.08 17.58 20.65
N ALA A 76 4.37 16.69 21.61
CA ALA A 76 4.47 17.03 23.03
C ALA A 76 5.78 17.73 23.43
N GLN A 77 6.71 17.99 22.49
CA GLN A 77 8.05 18.55 22.79
C GLN A 77 8.30 19.93 22.15
N ARG A 78 7.25 20.73 21.94
CA ARG A 78 7.36 22.16 21.61
C ARG A 78 6.32 22.96 22.39
N THR A 79 6.51 23.09 23.70
CA THR A 79 5.96 24.21 24.48
C THR A 79 6.83 24.35 25.73
N TYR A 80 7.23 25.58 26.02
CA TYR A 80 8.13 26.05 27.09
C TYR A 80 9.61 26.08 26.74
N ASP A 81 10.00 27.14 26.01
CA ASP A 81 11.04 28.07 26.47
C ASP A 81 10.93 29.34 25.59
N ASP A 82 10.31 30.43 26.09
CA ASP A 82 10.45 31.82 25.59
C ASP A 82 9.59 32.85 26.34
N ASP A 83 8.83 32.45 27.38
CA ASP A 83 8.04 33.38 28.22
C ASP A 83 8.79 33.84 29.48
N GLN A 84 10.07 34.22 29.38
CA GLN A 84 10.75 34.88 30.50
C GLN A 84 11.47 36.16 30.08
N PHE A 85 10.66 37.21 29.87
CA PHE A 85 11.07 38.59 30.09
C PHE A 85 10.58 39.03 31.48
N PRO A 86 11.51 39.21 32.44
CA PRO A 86 11.44 40.33 33.40
C PRO A 86 12.86 40.93 33.59
N GLU A 87 13.13 42.21 33.78
CA GLU A 87 12.39 43.42 34.17
C GLU A 87 12.96 44.63 33.41
#